data_AF-A0A536EGS8-F1
#
_entry.id   AF-A0A536EGS8-F1
#
_cell.length_a   1.000
_cell.length_b   1.000
_cell.length_c   1.000
_cell.angle_alpha   90.00
_cell.angle_beta   90.00
_cell.angle_gamma   90.00
#
_symmetry.space_group_name_H-M   'P 1'
#
loop_
_entity.id
_entity.type
_entity.pdbx_description
1 polymer ?
#
loop_
_entity_poly.entity_id
_entity_poly.type
_entity_poly.pdbx_seq_one_letter_code
_entity_poly.pdbx_strand_id
1 'polypeptide(L)'
;MTVDATASAPGRRTVTPTSILEERAARRLTPALFLLAILCFFFTFAGVSCNTDQAKATLHSAAGLSGGNVNLAQLDRCLDALKGDNLFSYTGFNLAFGTAPSGLASTPATCTSGASVLPGSSSALPVGSQATLGVQPLELVALIAIMGGALAGLLALLRPWRVPWRASTATVLSIVALVLLLLEQAHAHTAVIDKISSASTGAGVPFSLSAYIDFNSGLAYLIALIVLGVAALYNASSALLGVGRMTEEIRPPPPPPAEPEAGQRTPAAG
;
A
#
# COMPACT_ATOMS: atom_id res chain seq x y z
N MET A 1 -63.23 -28.00 34.61
CA MET A 1 -62.07 -27.12 34.83
C MET A 1 -60.92 -27.67 34.03
N THR A 2 -60.81 -27.21 32.79
CA THR A 2 -59.76 -27.56 31.82
C THR A 2 -58.71 -26.46 31.91
N VAL A 3 -57.49 -26.81 32.32
CA VAL A 3 -56.37 -25.88 32.39
C VAL A 3 -55.66 -25.91 31.04
N ASP A 4 -55.65 -24.76 30.37
CA ASP A 4 -54.97 -24.51 29.10
C ASP A 4 -53.46 -24.72 29.23
N ALA A 5 -52.93 -25.58 28.36
CA ALA A 5 -51.50 -25.70 28.11
C ALA A 5 -51.07 -24.56 27.17
N THR A 6 -50.53 -23.47 27.72
CA THR A 6 -49.81 -22.47 26.93
C THR A 6 -48.51 -23.07 26.40
N ALA A 7 -48.57 -23.49 25.14
CA ALA A 7 -47.42 -23.88 24.35
C ALA A 7 -46.45 -22.69 24.18
N SER A 8 -45.25 -22.85 24.74
CA SER A 8 -44.11 -21.96 24.50
C SER A 8 -43.62 -22.15 23.07
N ALA A 9 -43.83 -21.15 22.22
CA ALA A 9 -43.38 -21.16 20.83
C ALA A 9 -41.85 -20.99 20.75
N PRO A 10 -41.16 -21.72 19.84
CA PRO A 10 -39.72 -21.58 19.67
C PRO A 10 -39.37 -20.20 19.11
N GLY A 11 -38.43 -19.53 19.77
CA GLY A 11 -37.94 -18.19 19.43
C GLY A 11 -37.51 -18.09 17.98
N ARG A 12 -38.37 -17.49 17.16
CA ARG A 12 -38.07 -17.07 15.79
C ARG A 12 -37.04 -15.96 15.89
N ARG A 13 -35.75 -16.30 15.72
CA ARG A 13 -34.65 -15.33 15.56
C ARG A 13 -35.06 -14.37 14.44
N THR A 14 -35.48 -13.17 14.79
CA THR A 14 -35.61 -12.05 13.86
C THR A 14 -34.21 -11.71 13.37
N VAL A 15 -33.81 -12.31 12.25
CA VAL A 15 -32.66 -11.86 11.48
C VAL A 15 -33.02 -10.46 10.98
N THR A 16 -32.48 -9.44 11.63
CA THR A 16 -32.67 -8.05 11.24
C THR A 16 -32.14 -7.90 9.80
N PRO A 17 -32.92 -7.30 8.88
CA PRO A 17 -32.57 -7.22 7.45
C PRO A 17 -31.23 -6.48 7.18
N THR A 18 -30.73 -5.72 8.16
CA THR A 18 -29.42 -5.06 8.12
C THR A 18 -28.25 -6.05 8.08
N SER A 19 -28.33 -7.20 8.76
CA SER A 19 -27.21 -8.15 8.81
C SER A 19 -26.96 -8.85 7.48
N ILE A 20 -28.00 -9.03 6.65
CA ILE A 20 -27.90 -9.68 5.33
C ILE A 20 -27.29 -8.72 4.30
N LEU A 21 -27.57 -7.42 4.42
CA LEU A 21 -26.98 -6.38 3.58
C LEU A 21 -25.50 -6.18 3.91
N GLU A 22 -25.12 -6.15 5.20
CA GLU A 22 -23.73 -6.10 5.63
C GLU A 22 -22.92 -7.29 5.12
N GLU A 23 -23.45 -8.51 5.19
CA GLU A 23 -22.70 -9.71 4.81
C GLU A 23 -22.42 -9.81 3.28
N ARG A 24 -23.29 -9.23 2.44
CA ARG A 24 -23.07 -9.14 0.99
C ARG A 24 -22.13 -8.00 0.60
N ALA A 25 -22.28 -6.83 1.21
CA ALA A 25 -21.35 -5.72 1.02
C ALA A 25 -19.93 -6.14 1.45
N ALA A 26 -19.85 -6.89 2.55
CA ALA A 26 -18.62 -7.38 3.13
C ALA A 26 -17.79 -8.27 2.21
N ARG A 27 -18.45 -9.14 1.44
CA ARG A 27 -17.75 -10.08 0.55
C ARG A 27 -17.18 -9.42 -0.71
N ARG A 28 -17.70 -8.26 -1.11
CA ARG A 28 -17.29 -7.55 -2.32
C ARG A 28 -16.22 -6.49 -2.06
N LEU A 29 -16.19 -5.93 -0.85
CA LEU A 29 -15.28 -4.84 -0.51
C LEU A 29 -13.81 -5.30 -0.47
N THR A 30 -13.51 -6.44 0.16
CA THR A 30 -12.14 -6.96 0.28
C THR A 30 -11.42 -7.14 -1.06
N PRO A 31 -11.95 -7.88 -2.06
CA PRO A 31 -11.26 -8.02 -3.35
C PRO A 31 -11.15 -6.70 -4.10
N ALA A 32 -12.13 -5.78 -3.96
CA ALA A 32 -12.05 -4.46 -4.57
C ALA A 32 -10.90 -3.62 -3.97
N LEU A 33 -10.68 -3.68 -2.66
CA LEU A 33 -9.56 -2.98 -2.00
C LEU A 33 -8.20 -3.52 -2.50
N PHE A 34 -8.02 -4.84 -2.60
CA PHE A 34 -6.78 -5.39 -3.14
C PHE A 34 -6.59 -5.07 -4.63
N LEU A 35 -7.65 -5.08 -5.44
CA LEU A 35 -7.57 -4.66 -6.84
C LEU A 35 -7.20 -3.18 -6.97
N LEU A 36 -7.72 -2.33 -6.10
CA LEU A 36 -7.35 -0.92 -6.06
C LEU A 36 -5.87 -0.74 -5.65
N ALA A 37 -5.38 -1.52 -4.70
CA ALA A 37 -3.96 -1.55 -4.34
C ALA A 37 -3.06 -2.01 -5.51
N ILE A 38 -3.47 -3.05 -6.25
CA ILE A 38 -2.80 -3.50 -7.48
C ILE A 38 -2.79 -2.38 -8.53
N LEU A 39 -3.92 -1.70 -8.71
CA LEU A 39 -4.03 -0.58 -9.64
C LEU A 39 -3.06 0.54 -9.26
N CYS A 40 -2.91 0.85 -7.97
CA CYS A 40 -1.94 1.84 -7.49
C CYS A 40 -0.50 1.51 -7.92
N PHE A 41 -0.09 0.24 -7.93
CA PHE A 41 1.27 -0.17 -8.34
C PHE A 41 1.64 0.23 -9.78
N PHE A 42 0.67 0.46 -10.65
CA PHE A 42 0.92 0.92 -12.02
C PHE A 42 1.12 2.44 -12.12
N PHE A 43 0.87 3.18 -11.04
CA PHE A 43 1.10 4.63 -10.96
C PHE A 43 2.37 4.96 -10.20
N THR A 44 2.75 6.25 -10.22
CA THR A 44 3.98 6.75 -9.60
C THR A 44 4.00 6.51 -8.09
N PHE A 45 4.97 5.71 -7.65
CA PHE A 45 5.25 5.35 -6.26
C PHE A 45 6.40 6.18 -5.67
N ALA A 46 7.37 6.54 -6.50
CA ALA A 46 8.47 7.39 -6.11
C ALA A 46 8.84 8.35 -7.24
N GLY A 47 9.12 9.58 -6.87
CA GLY A 47 9.64 10.62 -7.74
C GLY A 47 11.04 11.03 -7.29
N VAL A 48 11.91 11.26 -8.26
CA VAL A 48 13.23 11.86 -8.04
C VAL A 48 13.19 13.22 -8.71
N SER A 49 13.35 14.29 -7.94
CA SER A 49 13.28 15.67 -8.40
C SER A 49 14.60 16.40 -8.17
N CYS A 50 14.81 17.52 -8.87
CA CYS A 50 15.99 18.34 -8.66
C CYS A 50 15.78 19.26 -7.46
N ASN A 51 16.74 19.26 -6.53
CA ASN A 51 16.82 20.30 -5.52
C ASN A 51 17.37 21.58 -6.17
N THR A 52 16.46 22.40 -6.69
CA THR A 52 16.79 23.60 -7.48
C THR A 52 17.52 24.64 -6.65
N ASP A 53 17.27 24.68 -5.34
CA ASP A 53 17.84 25.69 -4.46
C ASP A 53 19.33 25.40 -4.19
N GLN A 54 19.67 24.12 -3.96
CA GLN A 54 21.07 23.66 -3.88
C GLN A 54 21.78 23.78 -5.23
N ALA A 55 21.12 23.41 -6.33
CA ALA A 55 21.68 23.56 -7.67
C ALA A 55 22.03 25.02 -7.99
N LYS A 56 21.14 25.96 -7.67
CA LYS A 56 21.38 27.41 -7.85
C LYS A 56 22.57 27.89 -7.02
N ALA A 57 22.63 27.53 -5.74
CA ALA A 57 23.70 27.94 -4.83
C ALA A 57 25.09 27.52 -5.36
N THR A 58 25.22 26.27 -5.80
CA THR A 58 26.48 25.78 -6.34
C THR A 58 26.81 26.42 -7.68
N LEU A 59 25.84 26.56 -8.60
CA LEU A 59 26.14 27.15 -9.91
C LEU A 59 26.46 28.64 -9.81
N HIS A 60 25.84 29.39 -8.90
CA HIS A 60 26.22 30.78 -8.62
C HIS A 60 27.63 30.87 -8.07
N SER A 61 28.03 29.95 -7.19
CA SER A 61 29.41 29.87 -6.69
C SER A 61 30.42 29.55 -7.80
N ALA A 62 30.07 28.61 -8.71
CA ALA A 62 30.94 28.19 -9.80
C ALA A 62 31.05 29.24 -10.92
N ALA A 63 29.97 29.96 -11.22
CA ALA A 63 29.98 31.04 -12.19
C ALA A 63 30.85 32.24 -11.75
N GLY A 64 31.02 32.43 -10.44
CA GLY A 64 32.01 33.37 -9.90
C GLY A 64 33.47 32.96 -10.13
N LEU A 65 33.74 31.67 -10.37
CA LEU A 65 35.08 31.13 -10.64
C LEU A 65 35.35 30.92 -12.14
N SER A 66 34.33 30.60 -12.93
CA SER A 66 34.47 30.41 -14.37
C SER A 66 34.31 31.76 -15.10
N GLY A 67 35.40 32.34 -15.59
CA GLY A 67 35.39 33.58 -16.39
C GLY A 67 34.70 33.49 -17.76
N GLY A 68 33.74 32.55 -17.94
CA GLY A 68 32.92 32.40 -19.14
C GLY A 68 31.55 33.05 -18.97
N ASN A 69 31.00 33.59 -20.06
CA ASN A 69 29.65 34.18 -20.10
C ASN A 69 28.55 33.11 -19.95
N VAL A 70 28.40 32.55 -18.75
CA VAL A 70 27.22 31.75 -18.39
C VAL A 70 26.06 32.72 -18.16
N ASN A 71 24.98 32.57 -18.91
CA ASN A 71 23.77 33.37 -18.69
C ASN A 71 23.04 32.86 -17.44
N LEU A 72 23.48 33.29 -16.25
CA LEU A 72 22.89 32.89 -14.97
C LEU A 72 21.38 33.09 -14.92
N ALA A 73 20.85 34.14 -15.55
CA ALA A 73 19.42 34.41 -15.58
C ALA A 73 18.63 33.37 -16.39
N GLN A 74 19.21 32.82 -17.46
CA GLN A 74 18.58 31.75 -18.25
C GLN A 74 18.65 30.41 -17.50
N LEU A 75 19.77 30.14 -16.84
CA LEU A 75 19.97 28.97 -16.01
C LEU A 75 19.02 28.95 -14.80
N ASP A 76 18.86 30.08 -14.11
CA ASP A 76 17.93 30.21 -12.99
C ASP A 76 16.50 29.95 -13.43
N ARG A 77 16.09 30.47 -14.59
CA ARG A 77 14.76 30.20 -15.18
C ARG A 77 14.58 28.73 -15.57
N CYS A 78 15.65 28.06 -16.00
CA CYS A 78 15.61 26.63 -16.26
C CYS A 78 15.43 25.86 -14.94
N LEU A 79 16.24 26.15 -13.92
CA LEU A 79 16.13 25.50 -12.61
C LEU A 79 14.77 25.77 -11.96
N ASP A 80 14.25 27.00 -12.02
CA ASP A 80 12.89 27.30 -11.53
C ASP A 80 11.82 26.53 -12.30
N ALA A 81 12.01 26.31 -13.60
CA ALA A 81 11.08 25.50 -14.39
C ALA A 81 11.18 24.00 -14.09
N LEU A 82 12.27 23.53 -13.46
CA LEU A 82 12.39 22.16 -12.94
C LEU A 82 11.88 22.02 -11.51
N LYS A 83 11.57 23.13 -10.82
CA LYS A 83 11.18 23.11 -9.41
C LYS A 83 9.82 22.41 -9.26
N GLY A 84 9.82 21.29 -8.55
CA GLY A 84 8.62 20.48 -8.31
C GLY A 84 8.34 19.43 -9.39
N ASP A 85 9.15 19.37 -10.45
CA ASP A 85 9.05 18.34 -11.48
C ASP A 85 9.95 17.15 -11.18
N ASN A 86 9.39 15.94 -11.33
CA ASN A 86 10.12 14.69 -11.16
C ASN A 86 10.93 14.39 -12.43
N LEU A 87 12.25 14.49 -12.33
CA LEU A 87 13.20 14.03 -13.35
C LEU A 87 12.99 12.55 -13.70
N PHE A 88 12.72 11.73 -12.67
CA PHE A 88 12.38 10.32 -12.81
C PHE A 88 11.16 9.97 -11.96
N SER A 89 10.25 9.21 -12.55
CA SER A 89 9.09 8.65 -11.86
C SER A 89 9.17 7.13 -11.92
N TYR A 90 9.21 6.50 -10.76
CA TYR A 90 9.16 5.06 -10.59
C TYR A 90 7.74 4.66 -10.21
N THR A 91 7.15 3.76 -11.01
CA THR A 91 5.93 3.07 -10.61
C THR A 91 6.27 1.93 -9.64
N GLY A 92 5.30 1.46 -8.86
CA GLY A 92 5.50 0.25 -8.04
C GLY A 92 5.94 -0.94 -8.90
N PHE A 93 5.36 -1.09 -10.10
CA PHE A 93 5.79 -2.10 -11.06
C PHE A 93 7.28 -1.96 -11.45
N ASN A 94 7.75 -0.73 -11.69
CA ASN A 94 9.16 -0.49 -12.02
C ASN A 94 10.10 -0.86 -10.88
N LEU A 95 9.68 -0.62 -9.63
CA LEU A 95 10.44 -0.98 -8.44
C LEU A 95 10.45 -2.50 -8.23
N ALA A 96 9.27 -3.13 -8.29
CA ALA A 96 9.11 -4.57 -8.12
C ALA A 96 9.87 -5.41 -9.16
N PHE A 97 9.92 -4.99 -10.41
CA PHE A 97 10.58 -5.74 -11.49
C PHE A 97 11.92 -5.14 -11.93
N GLY A 98 12.33 -4.03 -11.33
CA GLY A 98 13.58 -3.36 -11.68
C GLY A 98 13.61 -2.84 -13.11
N THR A 99 12.48 -2.39 -13.64
CA THR A 99 12.40 -1.81 -14.99
C THR A 99 12.73 -0.31 -14.98
N ALA A 100 13.05 0.23 -16.15
CA ALA A 100 13.45 1.62 -16.28
C ALA A 100 12.35 2.59 -15.80
N PRO A 101 12.71 3.67 -15.07
CA PRO A 101 11.75 4.71 -14.71
C PRO A 101 11.23 5.47 -15.93
N SER A 102 10.07 6.10 -15.77
CA SER A 102 9.63 7.12 -16.72
C SER A 102 10.43 8.40 -16.47
N GLY A 103 11.13 8.89 -17.49
CA GLY A 103 11.84 10.17 -17.41
C GLY A 103 10.91 11.37 -17.60
N LEU A 104 11.46 12.57 -17.41
CA LEU A 104 10.77 13.82 -17.69
C LEU A 104 10.22 13.82 -19.13
N ALA A 105 8.90 13.94 -19.29
CA ALA A 105 8.22 13.77 -20.57
C ALA A 105 8.63 14.82 -21.62
N SER A 106 9.02 16.01 -21.15
CA SER A 106 9.59 17.07 -21.96
C SER A 106 10.48 17.93 -21.08
N THR A 107 11.68 18.25 -21.54
CA THR A 107 12.49 19.30 -20.91
C THR A 107 11.77 20.64 -21.04
N PRO A 108 11.68 21.45 -19.97
CA PRO A 108 11.06 22.76 -20.06
C PRO A 108 11.69 23.59 -21.17
N ALA A 109 10.88 24.35 -21.90
CA ALA A 109 11.34 25.17 -23.04
C ALA A 109 12.40 26.22 -22.63
N THR A 110 12.47 26.58 -21.35
CA THR A 110 13.50 27.45 -20.78
C THR A 110 14.88 26.76 -20.68
N CYS A 111 14.92 25.43 -20.74
CA CYS A 111 16.14 24.62 -20.67
C CYS A 111 16.68 24.17 -22.03
N THR A 112 15.94 24.33 -23.12
CA THR A 112 16.29 23.76 -24.44
C THR A 112 17.30 24.58 -25.26
N SER A 113 17.61 25.82 -24.86
CA SER A 113 18.27 26.80 -25.75
C SER A 113 19.54 27.47 -25.18
N GLY A 114 20.36 26.76 -24.41
CA GLY A 114 21.65 27.32 -23.95
C GLY A 114 22.14 26.93 -22.55
N ALA A 115 21.43 26.03 -21.85
CA ALA A 115 21.83 25.55 -20.53
C ALA A 115 22.79 24.34 -20.58
N SER A 116 23.59 24.21 -21.64
CA SER A 116 24.65 23.19 -21.73
C SER A 116 25.86 23.64 -20.90
N VAL A 117 25.75 23.60 -19.58
CA VAL A 117 26.83 23.99 -18.65
C VAL A 117 27.85 22.85 -18.45
N LEU A 118 27.62 21.67 -19.04
CA LEU A 118 28.63 20.60 -19.12
C LEU A 118 29.25 20.56 -20.52
N PRO A 119 30.58 20.73 -20.66
CA PRO A 119 31.25 20.57 -21.93
C PRO A 119 31.09 19.11 -22.39
N GLY A 120 30.37 18.88 -23.50
CA GLY A 120 30.25 17.57 -24.15
C GLY A 120 28.83 16.95 -24.23
N SER A 121 27.78 17.59 -23.72
CA SER A 121 26.42 17.02 -23.77
C SER A 121 25.65 17.41 -25.05
N SER A 122 26.09 16.91 -26.20
CA SER A 122 25.32 16.93 -27.46
C SER A 122 24.46 15.68 -27.68
N SER A 123 24.39 14.81 -26.67
CA SER A 123 23.48 13.67 -26.65
C SER A 123 22.60 13.84 -25.44
N ALA A 124 21.29 13.98 -25.65
CA ALA A 124 20.33 13.66 -24.61
C ALA A 124 20.65 12.23 -24.15
N LEU A 125 21.37 12.10 -23.02
CA LEU A 125 21.65 10.79 -22.47
C LEU A 125 20.29 10.09 -22.32
N PRO A 126 20.11 8.85 -22.77
CA PRO A 126 18.93 8.07 -22.41
C PRO A 126 19.07 7.73 -20.92
N VAL A 127 18.78 8.70 -20.05
CA VAL A 127 18.97 8.59 -18.60
C VAL A 127 18.05 7.51 -18.00
N GLY A 128 17.04 7.07 -18.76
CA GLY A 128 16.14 5.97 -18.38
C GLY A 128 16.85 4.62 -18.16
N SER A 129 17.93 4.30 -18.87
CA SER A 129 18.61 3.01 -18.70
C SER A 129 19.58 3.00 -17.51
N GLN A 130 20.22 4.12 -17.21
CA GLN A 130 21.21 4.24 -16.11
C GLN A 130 20.55 4.45 -14.74
N ALA A 131 19.32 4.96 -14.69
CA ALA A 131 18.55 5.14 -13.47
C ALA A 131 17.80 3.87 -13.01
N THR A 132 18.07 2.71 -13.62
CA THR A 132 17.42 1.44 -13.27
C THR A 132 17.91 0.95 -11.90
N LEU A 133 17.02 0.86 -10.92
CA LEU A 133 17.34 0.46 -9.55
C LEU A 133 17.58 -1.05 -9.41
N GLY A 134 17.21 -1.85 -10.42
CA GLY A 134 17.21 -3.31 -10.32
C GLY A 134 16.00 -3.80 -9.53
N VAL A 135 15.79 -5.11 -9.49
CA VAL A 135 14.63 -5.71 -8.81
C VAL A 135 14.71 -5.40 -7.31
N GLN A 136 13.70 -4.71 -6.78
CA GLN A 136 13.55 -4.52 -5.35
C GLN A 136 12.78 -5.70 -4.75
N PRO A 137 13.45 -6.58 -3.97
CA PRO A 137 12.84 -7.83 -3.53
C PRO A 137 11.66 -7.59 -2.58
N LEU A 138 11.69 -6.55 -1.74
CA LEU A 138 10.60 -6.24 -0.82
C LEU A 138 9.36 -5.76 -1.58
N GLU A 139 9.52 -4.92 -2.60
CA GLU A 139 8.43 -4.45 -3.47
C GLU A 139 7.81 -5.61 -4.27
N LEU A 140 8.64 -6.53 -4.77
CA LEU A 140 8.17 -7.76 -5.40
C LEU A 140 7.36 -8.65 -4.44
N VAL A 141 7.85 -8.85 -3.21
CA VAL A 141 7.13 -9.63 -2.20
C VAL A 141 5.84 -8.93 -1.77
N ALA A 142 5.84 -7.60 -1.65
CA ALA A 142 4.65 -6.82 -1.38
C ALA A 142 3.60 -7.01 -2.49
N LEU A 143 4.00 -6.92 -3.76
CA LEU A 143 3.13 -7.18 -4.90
C LEU A 143 2.53 -8.59 -4.86
N ILE A 144 3.35 -9.60 -4.57
CA ILE A 144 2.90 -11.00 -4.43
C ILE A 144 1.88 -11.13 -3.28
N ALA A 145 2.12 -10.48 -2.14
CA ALA A 145 1.21 -10.50 -1.01
C ALA A 145 -0.15 -9.85 -1.35
N ILE A 146 -0.14 -8.72 -2.05
CA ILE A 146 -1.35 -8.02 -2.51
C ILE A 146 -2.12 -8.90 -3.51
N MET A 147 -1.43 -9.48 -4.49
CA MET A 147 -2.03 -10.40 -5.47
C MET A 147 -2.61 -11.64 -4.78
N GLY A 148 -1.91 -12.20 -3.79
CA GLY A 148 -2.40 -13.29 -2.96
C GLY A 148 -3.65 -12.92 -2.18
N GLY A 149 -3.72 -11.70 -1.64
CA GLY A 149 -4.90 -11.16 -0.95
C GLY A 149 -6.09 -11.00 -1.89
N ALA A 150 -5.87 -10.45 -3.10
CA ALA A 150 -6.87 -10.34 -4.15
C ALA A 150 -7.42 -11.71 -4.54
N LEU A 151 -6.53 -12.68 -4.76
CA LEU A 151 -6.89 -14.04 -5.19
C LEU A 151 -7.64 -14.79 -4.09
N ALA A 152 -7.22 -14.65 -2.83
CA ALA A 152 -7.95 -15.17 -1.68
C ALA A 152 -9.36 -14.56 -1.56
N GLY A 153 -9.50 -13.25 -1.80
CA GLY A 153 -10.79 -12.55 -1.86
C GLY A 153 -11.69 -13.03 -3.01
N LEU A 154 -11.12 -13.22 -4.21
CA LEU A 154 -11.84 -13.76 -5.37
C LEU A 154 -12.30 -15.20 -5.16
N LEU A 155 -11.42 -16.07 -4.65
CA LEU A 155 -11.78 -17.44 -4.27
C LEU A 155 -12.87 -17.46 -3.19
N ALA A 156 -12.91 -16.43 -2.33
CA ALA A 156 -13.95 -16.31 -1.32
C ALA A 156 -15.34 -16.05 -1.92
N LEU A 157 -15.41 -15.31 -3.04
CA LEU A 157 -16.66 -15.11 -3.79
C LEU A 157 -17.16 -16.42 -4.42
N LEU A 158 -16.24 -17.25 -4.92
CA LEU A 158 -16.58 -18.47 -5.66
C LEU A 158 -16.96 -19.65 -4.77
N ARG A 159 -16.42 -19.76 -3.55
CA ARG A 159 -16.61 -20.97 -2.71
C ARG A 159 -16.99 -20.58 -1.28
N PRO A 160 -18.26 -20.53 -0.85
CA PRO A 160 -18.63 -19.97 0.46
C PRO A 160 -18.21 -20.78 1.70
N TRP A 161 -17.68 -22.00 1.56
CA TRP A 161 -17.53 -22.98 2.65
C TRP A 161 -16.32 -22.81 3.62
N ARG A 162 -15.50 -21.74 3.53
CA ARG A 162 -14.33 -21.56 4.42
C ARG A 162 -14.15 -20.12 4.91
N VAL A 163 -15.19 -19.51 5.48
CA VAL A 163 -15.21 -18.09 5.87
C VAL A 163 -14.16 -17.67 6.93
N PRO A 164 -13.94 -18.39 8.06
CA PRO A 164 -13.11 -17.86 9.14
C PRO A 164 -11.61 -17.84 8.80
N TRP A 165 -11.12 -18.82 8.03
CA TRP A 165 -9.70 -18.85 7.66
C TRP A 165 -9.32 -17.72 6.69
N ARG A 166 -10.29 -17.17 5.95
CA ARG A 166 -10.08 -16.16 4.90
C ARG A 166 -9.86 -14.77 5.44
N ALA A 167 -10.65 -14.37 6.44
CA ALA A 167 -10.49 -13.08 7.08
C ALA A 167 -9.09 -12.99 7.71
N SER A 168 -8.63 -14.08 8.33
CA SER A 168 -7.27 -14.20 8.85
C SER A 168 -6.21 -14.08 7.75
N THR A 169 -6.28 -14.87 6.68
CA THR A 169 -5.26 -14.82 5.61
C THR A 169 -5.22 -13.47 4.90
N ALA A 170 -6.38 -12.87 4.58
CA ALA A 170 -6.44 -11.55 3.96
C ALA A 170 -5.90 -10.46 4.89
N THR A 171 -6.18 -10.54 6.20
CA THR A 171 -5.61 -9.60 7.19
C THR A 171 -4.10 -9.71 7.24
N VAL A 172 -3.56 -10.93 7.35
CA VAL A 172 -2.11 -11.17 7.41
C VAL A 172 -1.43 -10.67 6.13
N LEU A 173 -1.97 -11.02 4.96
CA LEU A 173 -1.41 -10.57 3.68
C LEU A 173 -1.45 -9.04 3.53
N SER A 174 -2.54 -8.40 3.98
CA SER A 174 -2.66 -6.94 3.97
C SER A 174 -1.64 -6.26 4.88
N ILE A 175 -1.46 -6.78 6.09
CA ILE A 175 -0.48 -6.26 7.06
C ILE A 175 0.95 -6.47 6.54
N VAL A 176 1.26 -7.66 6.03
CA VAL A 176 2.57 -7.97 5.44
C VAL A 176 2.87 -7.02 4.28
N ALA A 177 1.94 -6.84 3.34
CA ALA A 177 2.11 -5.91 2.23
C ALA A 177 2.33 -4.47 2.71
N LEU A 178 1.55 -4.00 3.69
CA LEU A 178 1.66 -2.66 4.25
C LEU A 178 3.02 -2.43 4.92
N VAL A 179 3.47 -3.38 5.74
CA VAL A 179 4.78 -3.29 6.41
C VAL A 179 5.91 -3.31 5.39
N LEU A 180 5.85 -4.18 4.38
CA LEU A 180 6.88 -4.24 3.33
C LEU A 180 6.95 -2.94 2.54
N LEU A 181 5.82 -2.34 2.18
CA LEU A 181 5.77 -1.04 1.51
C LEU A 181 6.36 0.10 2.36
N LEU A 182 6.15 0.08 3.68
CA LEU A 182 6.75 1.07 4.59
C LEU A 182 8.26 0.88 4.72
N LEU A 183 8.72 -0.36 4.89
CA LEU A 183 10.15 -0.67 4.95
C LEU A 183 10.86 -0.32 3.65
N GLU A 184 10.21 -0.53 2.50
CA GLU A 184 10.83 -0.23 1.21
C GLU A 184 11.02 1.26 0.98
N GLN A 185 10.14 2.15 1.45
CA GLN A 185 10.42 3.60 1.35
C GLN A 185 11.69 4.00 2.07
N ALA A 186 11.99 3.37 3.21
CA ALA A 186 13.22 3.63 3.95
C ALA A 186 14.47 3.11 3.19
N HIS A 187 14.36 1.96 2.52
CA HIS A 187 15.46 1.35 1.76
C HIS A 187 15.64 1.93 0.35
N ALA A 188 14.56 2.33 -0.32
CA ALA A 188 14.60 2.92 -1.64
C ALA A 188 15.35 4.26 -1.61
N HIS A 189 15.15 5.06 -0.56
CA HIS A 189 15.88 6.31 -0.38
C HIS A 189 17.40 6.09 -0.30
N THR A 190 17.87 5.13 0.50
CA THR A 190 19.31 4.83 0.62
C THR A 190 19.87 4.18 -0.64
N ALA A 191 19.16 3.22 -1.25
CA ALA A 191 19.60 2.54 -2.46
C ALA A 191 19.70 3.47 -3.68
N VAL A 192 18.77 4.44 -3.82
CA VAL A 192 18.80 5.44 -4.89
C VAL A 192 20.01 6.36 -4.72
N ILE A 193 20.28 6.83 -3.50
CA ILE A 193 21.44 7.68 -3.20
C ILE A 193 22.75 6.94 -3.47
N ASP A 194 22.86 5.68 -3.04
CA ASP A 194 24.06 4.86 -3.27
C ASP A 194 24.29 4.61 -4.76
N LYS A 195 23.25 4.31 -5.54
CA LYS A 195 23.39 4.15 -6.99
C LYS A 195 23.79 5.44 -7.69
N ILE A 196 23.16 6.56 -7.34
CA ILE A 196 23.48 7.85 -7.96
C ILE A 196 24.92 8.28 -7.60
N SER A 197 25.35 8.08 -6.35
CA SER A 197 26.73 8.34 -5.96
C SER A 197 27.72 7.44 -6.70
N SER A 198 27.40 6.15 -6.88
CA SER A 198 28.23 5.22 -7.67
C SER A 198 28.29 5.55 -9.18
N ALA A 199 27.21 6.09 -9.75
CA ALA A 199 27.20 6.55 -11.14
C ALA A 199 28.04 7.83 -11.31
N SER A 200 28.04 8.71 -10.29
CA SER A 200 28.80 9.96 -10.29
C SER A 200 30.32 9.75 -10.24
N THR A 201 30.79 8.74 -9.50
CA THR A 201 32.21 8.37 -9.43
C THR A 201 32.71 7.80 -10.76
N GLY A 202 31.87 7.03 -11.45
CA GLY A 202 32.15 6.55 -12.81
C GLY A 202 32.20 7.65 -13.88
N ALA A 203 31.50 8.77 -13.65
CA ALA A 203 31.46 9.92 -14.55
C ALA A 203 32.51 11.01 -14.24
N GLY A 204 33.39 10.79 -13.25
CA GLY A 204 34.49 11.71 -12.91
C GLY A 204 34.03 13.02 -12.26
N VAL A 205 32.84 13.03 -11.66
CA VAL A 205 32.24 14.23 -11.06
C VAL A 205 32.69 14.35 -9.60
N PRO A 206 33.45 15.39 -9.19
CA PRO A 206 34.08 15.46 -7.86
C PRO A 206 33.14 15.89 -6.73
N PHE A 207 31.81 15.84 -6.93
CA PHE A 207 30.82 16.28 -5.95
C PHE A 207 29.70 15.26 -5.75
N SER A 208 29.17 15.20 -4.51
CA SER A 208 28.07 14.32 -4.15
C SER A 208 26.75 14.79 -4.76
N LEU A 209 26.20 14.02 -5.71
CA LEU A 209 24.90 14.32 -6.33
C LEU A 209 23.70 14.21 -5.36
N SER A 210 23.88 13.60 -4.19
CA SER A 210 22.83 13.40 -3.19
C SER A 210 22.25 14.72 -2.65
N ALA A 211 23.03 15.81 -2.62
CA ALA A 211 22.55 17.12 -2.18
C ALA A 211 21.68 17.84 -3.23
N TYR A 212 21.63 17.35 -4.47
CA TYR A 212 20.94 17.99 -5.59
C TYR A 212 19.66 17.27 -5.98
N ILE A 213 19.29 16.24 -5.24
CA ILE A 213 18.23 15.32 -5.59
C ILE A 213 17.31 15.15 -4.39
N ASP A 214 16.05 15.51 -4.56
CA ASP A 214 15.01 15.30 -3.58
C ASP A 214 14.17 14.09 -3.99
N PHE A 215 14.02 13.15 -3.05
CA PHE A 215 13.17 11.98 -3.21
C PHE A 215 11.78 12.29 -2.65
N ASN A 216 10.75 12.12 -3.47
CA ASN A 216 9.37 12.36 -3.08
C ASN A 216 8.54 11.09 -3.20
N SER A 217 7.75 10.78 -2.17
CA SER A 217 6.80 9.67 -2.22
C SER A 217 5.64 10.01 -3.15
N GLY A 218 5.32 9.11 -4.07
CA GLY A 218 4.24 9.28 -5.01
C GLY A 218 2.87 9.19 -4.35
N LEU A 219 1.88 9.88 -4.93
CA LEU A 219 0.50 9.87 -4.42
C LEU A 219 -0.11 8.46 -4.44
N ALA A 220 0.23 7.63 -5.44
CA ALA A 220 -0.27 6.27 -5.53
C ALA A 220 0.26 5.37 -4.41
N TYR A 221 1.48 5.61 -3.93
CA TYR A 221 2.04 4.92 -2.77
C TYR A 221 1.21 5.21 -1.51
N LEU A 222 0.90 6.49 -1.25
CA LEU A 222 0.08 6.90 -0.11
C LEU A 222 -1.32 6.28 -0.17
N ILE A 223 -1.95 6.28 -1.35
CA ILE A 223 -3.25 5.65 -1.56
C ILE A 223 -3.16 4.14 -1.28
N ALA A 224 -2.13 3.46 -1.78
CA ALA A 224 -1.93 2.03 -1.55
C ALA A 224 -1.83 1.71 -0.05
N LEU A 225 -1.10 2.51 0.72
CA LEU A 225 -1.02 2.35 2.18
C LEU A 225 -2.37 2.51 2.86
N ILE A 226 -3.15 3.54 2.49
CA ILE A 226 -4.48 3.79 3.06
C ILE A 226 -5.41 2.61 2.72
N VAL A 227 -5.43 2.17 1.47
CA VAL A 227 -6.28 1.08 0.99
C VAL A 227 -5.94 -0.24 1.68
N LEU A 228 -4.65 -0.56 1.84
CA LEU A 228 -4.20 -1.75 2.58
C LEU A 228 -4.47 -1.62 4.09
N GLY A 229 -4.38 -0.43 4.67
CA GLY A 229 -4.74 -0.18 6.06
C GLY A 229 -6.23 -0.43 6.30
N VAL A 230 -7.08 0.11 5.42
CA VAL A 230 -8.53 -0.14 5.43
C VAL A 230 -8.82 -1.63 5.23
N ALA A 231 -8.16 -2.29 4.28
CA ALA A 231 -8.34 -3.73 4.07
C ALA A 231 -7.94 -4.55 5.30
N ALA A 232 -6.84 -4.21 5.97
CA ALA A 232 -6.40 -4.89 7.19
C ALA A 232 -7.42 -4.71 8.33
N LEU A 233 -7.83 -3.47 8.61
CA LEU A 233 -8.83 -3.15 9.64
C LEU A 233 -10.16 -3.85 9.36
N TYR A 234 -10.60 -3.80 8.11
CA TYR A 234 -11.84 -4.41 7.66
C TYR A 234 -11.83 -5.92 7.86
N ASN A 235 -10.79 -6.62 7.36
CA ASN A 235 -10.70 -8.07 7.50
C ASN A 235 -10.47 -8.49 8.97
N ALA A 236 -9.72 -7.73 9.75
CA ALA A 236 -9.51 -7.97 11.19
C ALA A 236 -10.83 -7.90 11.97
N SER A 237 -11.66 -6.87 11.70
CA SER A 237 -12.98 -6.74 12.33
C SER A 237 -13.90 -7.93 12.03
N SER A 238 -13.89 -8.41 10.78
CA SER A 238 -14.68 -9.57 10.37
C SER A 238 -14.20 -10.87 11.01
N ALA A 239 -12.88 -11.02 11.22
CA ALA A 239 -12.31 -12.18 11.91
C ALA A 239 -12.73 -12.20 13.39
N LEU A 240 -12.66 -11.06 14.08
CA LEU A 240 -13.05 -10.93 15.49
C LEU A 240 -14.55 -11.25 15.71
N LEU A 241 -15.42 -10.72 14.85
CA LEU A 241 -16.87 -10.99 14.92
C LEU A 241 -17.22 -12.46 14.61
N GLY A 242 -16.43 -13.13 13.76
CA GLY A 242 -16.60 -14.56 13.46
C GLY A 242 -16.25 -15.48 14.63
N VAL A 243 -15.28 -15.09 15.47
CA VAL A 243 -14.85 -15.88 16.65
C VAL A 243 -15.92 -15.89 17.76
N GLY A 244 -16.56 -14.74 18.02
CA GLY A 244 -17.60 -14.65 19.06
C GLY A 244 -18.82 -15.54 18.83
N ARG A 245 -19.16 -15.83 17.56
CA ARG A 245 -20.26 -16.74 17.22
C ARG A 245 -19.96 -18.21 17.49
N MET A 246 -18.69 -18.64 17.46
CA MET A 246 -18.34 -20.03 17.78
C MET A 246 -18.33 -20.30 19.29
N THR A 247 -18.14 -19.26 20.12
CA THR A 247 -18.11 -19.39 21.58
C THR A 247 -19.52 -19.51 22.19
N GLU A 248 -20.53 -18.91 21.54
CA GLU A 248 -21.92 -18.93 22.03
C GLU A 248 -22.65 -20.26 21.78
N GLU A 249 -22.21 -21.05 20.80
CA GLU A 249 -22.79 -22.37 20.48
C GLU A 249 -22.36 -23.46 21.48
N ILE A 250 -21.35 -23.20 22.32
CA ILE A 250 -20.89 -24.11 23.39
C ILE A 250 -21.55 -23.72 24.73
N ARG A 251 -22.82 -23.32 24.72
CA ARG A 251 -23.61 -23.24 25.95
C ARG A 251 -24.38 -24.55 26.08
N PRO A 252 -24.15 -25.37 27.13
CA PRO A 252 -24.94 -26.57 27.34
C PRO A 252 -26.42 -26.20 27.40
N PRO A 253 -27.31 -27.04 26.84
CA PRO A 253 -28.74 -26.79 26.92
C PRO A 253 -29.16 -26.60 28.38
N PRO A 254 -30.12 -25.70 28.67
CA PRO A 254 -30.59 -25.50 30.03
C PRO A 254 -31.05 -26.85 30.61
N PRO A 255 -30.75 -27.13 31.89
CA PRO A 255 -31.15 -28.39 32.51
C PRO A 255 -32.67 -28.54 32.42
N PRO A 256 -33.18 -29.78 32.22
CA PRO A 256 -34.61 -30.02 32.21
C PRO A 256 -35.24 -29.54 33.53
N PRO A 257 -36.47 -28.98 33.49
CA PRO A 257 -37.16 -28.54 34.71
C PRO A 257 -37.29 -29.73 35.67
N ALA A 258 -36.94 -29.51 36.94
CA ALA A 258 -37.02 -30.52 37.98
C ALA A 258 -38.46 -31.04 38.09
N GLU A 259 -38.65 -32.35 37.94
CA GLU A 259 -39.93 -33.00 38.22
C GLU A 259 -40.24 -32.85 39.73
N PRO A 260 -41.47 -32.45 40.10
CA PRO A 260 -41.87 -32.40 41.49
C PRO A 260 -41.92 -33.83 42.06
N GLU A 261 -41.18 -34.07 43.15
CA GLU A 261 -41.15 -35.34 43.88
C GLU A 261 -42.56 -35.83 44.21
N ALA A 262 -43.01 -36.88 43.52
CA ALA A 262 -44.27 -37.53 43.77
C ALA A 262 -44.15 -38.47 44.98
N GLY A 263 -44.70 -38.04 46.11
CA GLY A 263 -45.50 -38.92 46.97
C GLY A 263 -44.71 -39.89 47.84
N GLN A 264 -44.19 -39.36 48.95
CA GLN A 264 -43.87 -40.10 50.17
C GLN A 264 -45.17 -40.74 50.73
N ARG A 265 -45.47 -41.99 50.36
CA ARG A 265 -46.56 -42.76 50.98
C ARG A 265 -46.06 -43.41 52.27
N THR A 266 -46.59 -42.91 53.38
CA THR A 266 -46.52 -43.46 54.73
C THR A 266 -47.12 -44.88 54.77
N PRO A 267 -46.53 -45.85 55.49
CA PRO A 267 -47.17 -47.14 55.73
C PRO A 267 -48.24 -47.00 56.82
N ALA A 268 -49.43 -47.53 56.56
CA ALA A 268 -50.50 -47.63 57.54
C ALA A 268 -50.18 -48.72 58.56
N ALA A 269 -50.21 -48.36 59.84
CA ALA A 269 -50.32 -49.29 60.96
C ALA A 269 -51.81 -49.44 61.32
N GLY A 270 -52.26 -50.67 61.53
CA GLY A 270 -53.61 -51.01 61.98
C GLY A 270 -54.17 -52.25 61.30
#